data_AF-A0AAV9UC85-F1
#
_entry.id   AF-A0AAV9UC85-F1
#
_cell.length_a   1.000
_cell.length_b   1.000
_cell.length_c   1.000
_cell.angle_alpha   90.00
_cell.angle_beta   90.00
_cell.angle_gamma   90.00
#
_symmetry.space_group_name_H-M   'P 1'
#
loop_
_entity.id
_entity.type
_entity.pdbx_description
1 polymer ?
#
loop_
_entity_poly.entity_id
_entity_poly.type
_entity_poly.pdbx_seq_one_letter_code
_entity_poly.pdbx_strand_id
1 'polypeptide(L)'
;MLSLVLEEKTLDSWLSKVLKIGRVGVLQYGIVEYLSSPALIERHTKYEDTIIKLKAKGITLLSGPCLSKESAELCSRVLHAEFETRVVAHNRNLRKKGQEVVSASVAARKGKGFSWEKVLGRSRVDVALACESHINGLAFVTGDKKVAGDFAHGLETQGIITYTVDITWLKLGMTTSPPEIASGRSTKSKSEKGS
;
A
#
# COMPACT_ATOMS: atom_id res chain seq x y z
N MET A 1 5.45 -10.43 14.51
CA MET A 1 5.78 -9.72 15.78
C MET A 1 4.63 -8.80 16.20
N LEU A 2 4.27 -7.79 15.41
CA LEU A 2 3.17 -6.86 15.75
C LEU A 2 1.84 -7.55 16.04
N SER A 3 1.49 -8.59 15.28
CA SER A 3 0.31 -9.43 15.56
C SER A 3 0.33 -10.07 16.95
N LEU A 4 1.49 -10.54 17.43
CA LEU A 4 1.61 -11.13 18.77
C LEU A 4 1.41 -10.07 19.86
N VAL A 5 1.96 -8.88 19.65
CA VAL A 5 1.87 -7.75 20.58
C VAL A 5 0.45 -7.16 20.66
N LEU A 6 -0.24 -7.08 19.52
CA LEU A 6 -1.51 -6.36 19.38
C LEU A 6 -2.75 -7.24 19.46
N GLU A 7 -2.68 -8.51 19.07
CA GLU A 7 -3.83 -9.43 19.08
C GLU A 7 -4.00 -10.19 20.41
N GLU A 8 -3.17 -9.91 21.42
CA GLU A 8 -3.27 -10.48 22.78
C GLU A 8 -3.31 -12.01 22.83
N LYS A 9 -2.81 -12.68 21.80
CA LYS A 9 -2.42 -14.09 21.90
C LYS A 9 -1.38 -14.17 22.99
N THR A 10 -1.57 -15.09 23.95
CA THR A 10 -0.73 -15.29 25.14
C THR A 10 0.71 -14.90 24.83
N LEU A 11 1.08 -13.68 25.25
CA LEU A 11 2.42 -13.19 25.05
C LEU A 11 3.31 -14.16 25.80
N ASP A 12 4.22 -14.82 25.09
CA ASP A 12 5.10 -15.76 25.75
C ASP A 12 5.87 -15.04 26.89
N SER A 13 6.34 -15.82 27.86
CA SER A 13 6.98 -15.27 29.05
C SER A 13 8.25 -14.46 28.71
N TRP A 14 8.87 -14.69 27.56
CA TRP A 14 10.04 -13.97 27.09
C TRP A 14 9.66 -12.60 26.52
N LEU A 15 8.68 -12.52 25.60
CA LEU A 15 8.24 -11.25 25.01
C LEU A 15 7.60 -10.34 26.05
N SER A 16 6.88 -10.91 27.01
CA SER A 16 6.37 -10.18 28.18
C SER A 16 7.51 -9.60 29.03
N LYS A 17 8.61 -10.34 29.22
CA LYS A 17 9.80 -9.82 29.91
C LYS A 17 10.47 -8.72 29.09
N VAL A 18 10.66 -8.91 27.78
CA VAL A 18 11.25 -7.91 26.87
C VAL A 18 10.47 -6.60 26.88
N LEU A 19 9.14 -6.66 26.84
CA LEU A 19 8.28 -5.46 26.92
C LEU A 19 8.32 -4.77 28.30
N LYS A 20 8.58 -5.52 29.38
CA LYS A 20 8.66 -4.97 30.75
C LYS A 20 10.02 -4.38 31.10
N ILE A 21 11.11 -4.99 30.63
CA ILE A 21 12.49 -4.60 31.00
C ILE A 21 13.19 -3.79 29.89
N GLY A 22 12.73 -3.90 28.65
CA GLY A 22 13.34 -3.29 27.48
C GLY A 22 12.51 -2.14 26.92
N ARG A 23 13.18 -1.17 26.27
CA ARG A 23 12.53 -0.17 25.43
C ARG A 23 12.38 -0.76 24.03
N VAL A 24 11.18 -1.26 23.71
CA VAL A 24 10.90 -1.83 22.39
C VAL A 24 10.49 -0.73 21.43
N GLY A 25 11.16 -0.69 20.28
CA GLY A 25 10.83 0.21 19.17
C GLY A 25 10.22 -0.55 18.00
N VAL A 26 9.31 0.09 17.25
CA VAL A 26 8.84 -0.42 15.96
C VAL A 26 8.92 0.67 14.90
N LEU A 27 9.37 0.29 13.71
CA LEU A 27 9.39 1.19 12.55
C LEU A 27 7.97 1.44 12.05
N GLN A 28 7.68 2.69 11.68
CA GLN A 28 6.39 3.06 11.08
C GLN A 28 6.05 2.23 9.84
N TYR A 29 7.05 1.90 9.02
CA TYR A 29 6.87 0.97 7.90
C TYR A 29 6.40 -0.42 8.36
N GLY A 30 6.91 -0.94 9.47
CA GLY A 30 6.46 -2.23 10.00
C GLY A 30 4.99 -2.24 10.39
N ILE A 31 4.42 -1.09 10.78
CA ILE A 31 2.99 -0.94 11.04
C ILE A 31 2.20 -1.04 9.72
N VAL A 32 2.69 -0.41 8.65
CA VAL A 32 2.10 -0.53 7.30
C VAL A 32 2.13 -1.99 6.82
N GLU A 33 3.26 -2.69 7.01
CA GLU A 33 3.37 -4.11 6.66
C GLU A 33 2.36 -4.96 7.43
N TYR A 34 2.20 -4.70 8.72
CA TYR A 34 1.20 -5.37 9.55
C TYR A 34 -0.22 -5.11 9.04
N LEU A 35 -0.59 -3.85 8.84
CA LEU A 35 -1.93 -3.45 8.39
C LEU A 35 -2.26 -3.90 6.97
N SER A 36 -1.25 -4.17 6.14
CA SER A 36 -1.44 -4.73 4.81
C SER A 36 -2.00 -6.16 4.80
N SER A 37 -2.16 -6.81 5.95
CA SER A 37 -2.74 -8.15 6.00
C SER A 37 -4.24 -8.15 5.65
N PRO A 38 -4.74 -9.09 4.83
CA PRO A 38 -6.14 -9.14 4.40
C PRO A 38 -7.16 -9.07 5.54
N ALA A 39 -6.86 -9.75 6.66
CA ALA A 39 -7.76 -9.80 7.81
C ALA A 39 -7.89 -8.44 8.51
N LEU A 40 -6.84 -7.62 8.51
CA LEU A 40 -6.85 -6.30 9.13
C LEU A 40 -7.48 -5.25 8.21
N ILE A 41 -7.24 -5.38 6.90
CA ILE A 41 -7.91 -4.56 5.88
C ILE A 41 -9.43 -4.80 5.93
N GLU A 42 -9.87 -6.07 5.99
CA GLU A 42 -11.28 -6.46 6.09
C GLU A 42 -11.94 -5.95 7.38
N ARG A 43 -11.18 -5.83 8.47
CA ARG A 43 -11.63 -5.21 9.73
C ARG A 43 -11.58 -3.68 9.69
N HIS A 44 -11.17 -3.08 8.57
CA HIS A 44 -10.92 -1.65 8.41
C HIS A 44 -10.06 -1.06 9.54
N THR A 45 -9.04 -1.82 9.96
CA THR A 45 -8.15 -1.39 11.05
C THR A 45 -7.35 -0.17 10.60
N LYS A 46 -7.45 0.94 11.34
CA LYS A 46 -6.75 2.18 10.98
C LYS A 46 -5.33 2.22 11.50
N TYR A 47 -4.50 3.02 10.84
CA TYR A 47 -3.12 3.27 11.22
C TYR A 47 -3.03 3.93 12.60
N GLU A 48 -3.87 4.93 12.84
CA GLU A 48 -3.94 5.71 14.09
C GLU A 48 -4.30 4.82 15.28
N ASP A 49 -5.29 3.95 15.11
CA ASP A 49 -5.74 3.01 16.15
C ASP A 49 -4.61 2.05 16.55
N THR A 50 -3.81 1.64 15.57
CA THR A 50 -2.66 0.76 15.80
C THR A 50 -1.56 1.49 16.56
N ILE A 51 -1.28 2.74 16.20
CA ILE A 51 -0.36 3.60 16.94
C ILE A 51 -0.78 3.77 18.40
N ILE A 52 -2.07 4.04 18.64
CA ILE A 52 -2.61 4.24 20.00
C ILE A 52 -2.38 2.96 20.83
N LYS A 53 -2.69 1.79 20.28
CA LYS A 53 -2.49 0.49 20.94
C LYS A 53 -1.01 0.22 21.24
N LEU A 54 -0.11 0.54 20.31
CA LEU A 54 1.33 0.36 20.52
C LEU A 54 1.87 1.27 21.62
N LYS A 55 1.49 2.55 21.62
CA LYS A 55 1.88 3.51 22.65
C LYS A 55 1.36 3.12 24.03
N ALA A 56 0.12 2.64 24.12
CA ALA A 56 -0.46 2.14 25.37
C ALA A 56 0.32 0.94 25.94
N LYS A 57 0.97 0.15 25.08
CA LYS A 57 1.86 -0.95 25.47
C LYS A 57 3.32 -0.52 25.69
N GLY A 58 3.61 0.79 25.76
CA GLY A 58 4.94 1.33 26.00
C GLY A 58 5.90 1.22 24.81
N ILE A 59 5.39 0.91 23.62
CA ILE A 59 6.23 0.73 22.42
C ILE A 59 6.53 2.08 21.78
N THR A 60 7.81 2.32 21.54
CA THR A 60 8.30 3.53 20.89
C THR A 60 8.15 3.42 19.37
N LEU A 61 7.65 4.47 18.73
CA LEU A 61 7.57 4.54 17.27
C LEU A 61 8.86 5.13 16.73
N LEU A 62 9.49 4.41 15.80
CA LEU A 62 10.70 4.83 15.13
C LEU A 62 10.35 5.25 13.70
N SER A 63 10.87 6.39 13.26
CA SER A 63 10.80 6.77 11.86
C SER A 63 11.52 5.73 11.01
N GLY A 64 10.89 5.31 9.91
CA GLY A 64 11.51 4.42 8.94
C GLY A 64 12.36 5.19 7.95
N PRO A 65 13.30 4.53 7.25
CA PRO A 65 14.13 5.18 6.23
C PRO A 65 13.34 5.76 5.05
N CYS A 66 12.07 5.38 4.88
CA CYS A 66 11.26 5.76 3.73
C CYS A 66 9.86 6.31 4.09
N LEU A 67 9.52 6.47 5.37
CA LEU A 67 8.16 6.79 5.81
C LEU A 67 8.15 7.65 7.08
N SER A 68 7.74 8.92 6.90
CA SER A 68 7.15 9.76 7.95
C SER A 68 5.81 9.17 8.43
N LYS A 69 5.23 9.75 9.48
CA LYS A 69 3.95 9.26 10.02
C LYS A 69 2.82 9.45 9.02
N GLU A 70 2.74 10.64 8.47
CA GLU A 70 1.73 11.09 7.51
C GLU A 70 1.81 10.23 6.23
N SER A 71 3.03 9.93 5.79
CA SER A 71 3.28 9.05 4.66
C SER A 71 2.93 7.59 4.95
N ALA A 72 3.22 7.08 6.15
CA ALA A 72 2.85 5.71 6.53
C ALA A 72 1.32 5.52 6.59
N GLU A 73 0.62 6.52 7.11
CA GLU A 73 -0.84 6.57 7.12
C GLU A 73 -1.40 6.61 5.70
N LEU A 74 -0.88 7.50 4.85
CA LEU A 74 -1.25 7.59 3.44
C LEU A 74 -1.01 6.26 2.71
N CYS A 75 0.15 5.64 2.92
CA CYS A 75 0.50 4.34 2.37
C CYS A 75 -0.51 3.27 2.81
N SER A 76 -0.91 3.25 4.08
CA SER A 76 -1.94 2.32 4.56
C SER A 76 -3.26 2.48 3.81
N ARG A 77 -3.68 3.73 3.52
CA ARG A 77 -4.90 4.00 2.74
C ARG A 77 -4.79 3.53 1.29
N VAL A 78 -3.66 3.76 0.63
CA VAL A 78 -3.41 3.26 -0.74
C VAL A 78 -3.54 1.74 -0.79
N LEU A 79 -2.91 1.04 0.16
CA LEU A 79 -2.95 -0.43 0.22
C LEU A 79 -4.38 -0.95 0.46
N HIS A 80 -5.16 -0.30 1.33
CA HIS A 80 -6.56 -0.65 1.57
C HIS A 80 -7.42 -0.47 0.31
N ALA A 81 -7.35 0.71 -0.32
CA ALA A 81 -8.15 1.02 -1.51
C ALA A 81 -7.87 0.04 -2.67
N GLU A 82 -6.60 -0.28 -2.90
CA GLU A 82 -6.23 -1.24 -3.93
C GLU A 82 -6.73 -2.65 -3.60
N PHE A 83 -6.59 -3.10 -2.34
CA PHE A 83 -7.03 -4.42 -1.92
C PHE A 83 -8.54 -4.59 -2.10
N GLU A 84 -9.33 -3.62 -1.64
CA GLU A 84 -10.80 -3.63 -1.76
C GLU A 84 -11.23 -3.74 -3.23
N THR A 85 -10.64 -2.93 -4.11
CA THR A 85 -10.94 -2.97 -5.55
C THR A 85 -10.62 -4.34 -6.17
N ARG A 86 -9.52 -4.97 -5.76
CA ARG A 86 -9.18 -6.32 -6.24
C ARG A 86 -10.12 -7.40 -5.72
N VAL A 87 -10.54 -7.32 -4.46
CA VAL A 87 -11.53 -8.25 -3.89
C VAL A 87 -12.88 -8.11 -4.61
N VAL A 88 -13.33 -6.89 -4.87
CA VAL A 88 -14.56 -6.62 -5.64
C VAL A 88 -14.45 -7.21 -7.05
N ALA A 89 -13.33 -6.97 -7.75
CA ALA A 89 -13.10 -7.52 -9.08
C ALA A 89 -13.08 -9.07 -9.09
N HIS A 90 -12.43 -9.68 -8.09
CA HIS A 90 -12.39 -11.13 -7.91
C HIS A 90 -13.80 -11.70 -7.71
N ASN A 91 -14.57 -11.14 -6.77
CA ASN A 91 -15.92 -11.59 -6.47
C ASN A 91 -16.89 -11.37 -7.63
N ARG A 92 -16.71 -10.31 -8.42
CA ARG A 92 -17.46 -10.11 -9.68
C ARG A 92 -17.17 -11.24 -10.69
N ASN A 93 -15.93 -11.70 -10.78
CA ASN A 93 -15.56 -12.80 -11.68
C ASN A 93 -16.11 -14.15 -11.20
N LEU A 94 -16.15 -14.39 -9.88
CA LEU A 94 -16.79 -15.59 -9.31
C LEU A 94 -18.28 -15.64 -9.67
N ARG A 95 -19.01 -14.52 -9.47
CA ARG A 95 -20.44 -14.41 -9.84
C ARG A 95 -20.69 -14.71 -11.32
N LYS A 96 -19.84 -14.18 -12.23
CA LYS A 96 -19.94 -14.46 -13.67
C LYS A 96 -19.76 -15.95 -14.01
N LYS A 97 -19.06 -16.70 -13.17
CA LYS A 97 -18.82 -18.14 -13.32
C LYS A 97 -19.84 -19.00 -12.56
N GLY A 98 -20.89 -18.38 -11.98
CA GLY A 98 -21.86 -19.09 -11.13
C GLY A 98 -21.28 -19.60 -9.81
N GLN A 99 -20.15 -19.05 -9.37
CA GLN A 99 -19.47 -19.44 -8.13
C GLN A 99 -19.87 -18.53 -6.97
N GLU A 100 -19.81 -19.07 -5.75
CA GLU A 100 -20.09 -18.33 -4.53
C GLU A 100 -19.07 -17.21 -4.30
N VAL A 101 -19.55 -16.06 -3.82
CA VAL A 101 -18.72 -14.93 -3.41
C VAL A 101 -17.98 -15.28 -2.13
N VAL A 102 -16.72 -14.88 -2.01
CA VAL A 102 -15.90 -15.17 -0.84
C VAL A 102 -15.53 -13.90 -0.08
N SER A 103 -15.20 -14.05 1.21
CA SER A 103 -14.67 -12.98 2.04
C SER A 103 -13.31 -12.49 1.54
N ALA A 104 -12.87 -11.30 1.96
CA ALA A 104 -11.63 -10.71 1.48
C ALA A 104 -10.41 -11.53 1.91
N SER A 105 -10.41 -12.01 3.16
CA SER A 105 -9.42 -12.93 3.71
C SER A 105 -9.35 -14.27 2.95
N VAL A 106 -10.48 -14.77 2.42
CA VAL A 106 -10.52 -15.99 1.61
C VAL A 106 -10.05 -15.72 0.17
N ALA A 107 -10.48 -14.61 -0.44
CA ALA A 107 -10.06 -14.17 -1.77
C ALA A 107 -8.52 -14.03 -1.85
N ALA A 108 -7.91 -13.49 -0.80
CA ALA A 108 -6.46 -13.29 -0.72
C ALA A 108 -5.65 -14.60 -0.60
N ARG A 109 -6.24 -15.69 -0.09
CA ARG A 109 -5.58 -16.98 0.17
C ARG A 109 -5.80 -18.04 -0.91
N LYS A 110 -6.93 -18.03 -1.63
CA LYS A 110 -7.38 -19.18 -2.46
C LYS A 110 -7.24 -19.04 -3.98
N GLY A 111 -6.66 -17.97 -4.54
CA GLY A 111 -6.79 -17.71 -5.98
C GLY A 111 -5.73 -18.31 -6.90
N LYS A 112 -6.12 -19.21 -7.81
CA LYS A 112 -5.59 -19.19 -9.20
C LYS A 112 -6.05 -17.86 -9.83
N GLY A 113 -5.26 -16.79 -9.70
CA GLY A 113 -5.50 -15.50 -10.39
C GLY A 113 -5.24 -14.22 -9.60
N PHE A 114 -5.23 -14.25 -8.26
CA PHE A 114 -4.91 -13.09 -7.42
C PHE A 114 -4.21 -13.55 -6.13
N SER A 115 -3.01 -13.02 -5.86
CA SER A 115 -2.27 -13.27 -4.63
C SER A 115 -1.79 -11.93 -4.08
N TRP A 116 -2.41 -11.51 -2.99
CA TRP A 116 -2.12 -10.23 -2.36
C TRP A 116 -0.68 -10.16 -1.84
N GLU A 117 -0.18 -11.25 -1.27
CA GLU A 117 1.21 -11.34 -0.80
C GLU A 117 2.22 -11.14 -1.94
N LYS A 118 1.94 -11.68 -3.15
CA LYS A 118 2.79 -11.44 -4.32
C LYS A 118 2.73 -9.99 -4.79
N VAL A 119 1.56 -9.35 -4.72
CA VAL A 119 1.41 -7.93 -5.07
C VAL A 119 2.20 -7.06 -4.09
N LEU A 120 2.01 -7.28 -2.79
CA LEU A 120 2.75 -6.59 -1.73
C LEU A 120 4.26 -6.80 -1.85
N GLY A 121 4.70 -8.04 -2.06
CA GLY A 121 6.13 -8.37 -2.14
C GLY A 121 6.85 -7.73 -3.33
N ARG A 122 6.14 -7.33 -4.39
CA ARG A 122 6.73 -6.70 -5.57
C ARG A 122 6.74 -5.18 -5.48
N SER A 123 5.66 -4.57 -5.00
CA SER A 123 5.42 -3.13 -5.22
C SER A 123 5.24 -2.32 -3.93
N ARG A 124 5.20 -2.95 -2.74
CA ARG A 124 4.89 -2.23 -1.48
C ARG A 124 5.91 -1.14 -1.13
N VAL A 125 7.20 -1.39 -1.37
CA VAL A 125 8.26 -0.39 -1.08
C VAL A 125 8.11 0.82 -1.98
N ASP A 126 7.83 0.62 -3.27
CA ASP A 126 7.61 1.72 -4.20
C ASP A 126 6.35 2.52 -3.87
N VAL A 127 5.29 1.87 -3.37
CA VAL A 127 4.11 2.58 -2.86
C VAL A 127 4.47 3.44 -1.65
N ALA A 128 5.28 2.92 -0.72
CA ALA A 128 5.75 3.69 0.43
C ALA A 128 6.57 4.92 -0.01
N LEU A 129 7.48 4.75 -0.97
CA LEU A 129 8.27 5.85 -1.54
C LEU A 129 7.39 6.86 -2.29
N ALA A 130 6.35 6.40 -3.00
CA ALA A 130 5.40 7.26 -3.68
C ALA A 130 4.62 8.13 -2.69
N CYS A 131 4.18 7.54 -1.57
CA CYS A 131 3.51 8.26 -0.50
C CYS A 131 4.43 9.29 0.14
N GLU A 132 5.69 8.93 0.42
CA GLU A 132 6.65 9.86 1.02
C GLU A 132 6.97 11.02 0.07
N SER A 133 7.18 10.72 -1.20
CA SER A 133 7.38 11.75 -2.23
C SER A 133 6.21 12.73 -2.25
N HIS A 134 4.98 12.21 -2.26
CA HIS A 134 3.77 13.02 -2.27
C HIS A 134 3.65 13.95 -1.05
N ILE A 135 3.89 13.42 0.16
CA ILE A 135 3.85 14.22 1.40
C ILE A 135 4.87 15.35 1.38
N ASN A 136 6.01 15.14 0.72
CA ASN A 136 7.06 16.15 0.58
C ASN A 136 6.87 17.06 -0.65
N GLY A 137 5.74 16.96 -1.37
CA GLY A 137 5.49 17.76 -2.57
C GLY A 137 6.36 17.37 -3.78
N LEU A 138 6.92 16.17 -3.78
CA LEU A 138 7.79 15.64 -4.81
C LEU A 138 7.03 14.68 -5.74
N ALA A 139 7.48 14.62 -6.99
CA ALA A 139 7.03 13.60 -7.94
C ALA A 139 7.74 12.26 -7.67
N PHE A 140 6.99 11.17 -7.65
CA PHE A 140 7.57 9.83 -7.61
C PHE A 140 7.82 9.31 -9.01
N VAL A 141 9.08 8.94 -9.31
CA VAL A 141 9.48 8.38 -10.59
C VAL A 141 10.04 6.98 -10.37
N THR A 142 9.50 5.98 -11.06
CA THR A 142 9.96 4.59 -10.98
C THR A 142 10.19 3.97 -12.35
N GLY A 143 11.16 3.07 -12.45
CA GLY A 143 11.34 2.18 -13.59
C GLY A 143 10.51 0.89 -13.50
N ASP A 144 9.89 0.64 -12.35
CA ASP A 144 9.10 -0.58 -12.14
C ASP A 144 7.68 -0.43 -12.71
N LYS A 145 7.49 -1.05 -13.87
CA LYS A 145 6.19 -1.12 -14.55
C LYS A 145 5.13 -1.86 -13.75
N LYS A 146 5.51 -2.65 -12.74
CA LYS A 146 4.55 -3.40 -11.92
C LYS A 146 3.82 -2.50 -10.95
N VAL A 147 4.42 -1.40 -10.47
CA VAL A 147 3.77 -0.49 -9.51
C VAL A 147 2.48 0.08 -10.07
N ALA A 148 2.52 0.58 -11.31
CA ALA A 148 1.33 1.07 -12.00
C ALA A 148 0.27 -0.03 -12.16
N GLY A 149 0.66 -1.24 -12.55
CA GLY A 149 -0.30 -2.36 -12.68
C GLY A 149 -0.83 -2.90 -11.35
N ASP A 150 -0.05 -2.78 -10.28
CA ASP A 150 -0.36 -3.34 -8.97
C ASP A 150 -1.14 -2.35 -8.08
N PHE A 151 -0.97 -1.04 -8.24
CA PHE A 151 -1.49 -0.02 -7.32
C PHE A 151 -2.04 1.26 -7.97
N ALA A 152 -2.25 1.31 -9.30
CA ALA A 152 -2.76 2.52 -9.96
C ALA A 152 -4.04 3.06 -9.30
N HIS A 153 -5.02 2.20 -9.02
CA HIS A 153 -6.28 2.65 -8.45
C HIS A 153 -6.10 3.22 -7.03
N GLY A 154 -5.34 2.53 -6.17
CA GLY A 154 -5.04 3.02 -4.83
C GLY A 154 -4.30 4.37 -4.85
N LEU A 155 -3.31 4.53 -5.72
CA LEU A 155 -2.52 5.76 -5.86
C LEU A 155 -3.38 6.92 -6.39
N GLU A 156 -4.17 6.69 -7.44
CA GLU A 156 -5.06 7.70 -8.03
C GLU A 156 -6.14 8.16 -7.05
N THR A 157 -6.74 7.22 -6.31
CA THR A 157 -7.79 7.53 -5.32
C THR A 157 -7.27 8.44 -4.21
N GLN A 158 -5.99 8.34 -3.87
CA GLN A 158 -5.34 9.19 -2.88
C GLN A 158 -4.68 10.43 -3.50
N GLY A 159 -4.81 10.66 -4.81
CA GLY A 159 -4.24 11.83 -5.49
C GLY A 159 -2.71 11.80 -5.63
N ILE A 160 -2.09 10.62 -5.51
CA ILE A 160 -0.64 10.47 -5.61
C ILE A 160 -0.24 10.40 -7.08
N ILE A 161 0.61 11.33 -7.49
CA ILE A 161 1.13 11.39 -8.85
C ILE A 161 2.37 10.50 -8.93
N THR A 162 2.34 9.53 -9.84
CA THR A 162 3.46 8.65 -10.13
C THR A 162 3.82 8.67 -11.60
N TYR A 163 5.10 8.59 -11.90
CA TYR A 163 5.64 8.52 -13.25
C TYR A 163 6.37 7.19 -13.41
N THR A 164 5.91 6.35 -14.33
CA THR A 164 6.63 5.13 -14.70
C THR A 164 7.44 5.44 -15.95
N VAL A 165 8.76 5.30 -15.88
CA VAL A 165 9.67 5.63 -16.98
C VAL A 165 10.41 4.37 -17.43
N ASP A 166 10.47 4.13 -18.74
CA ASP A 166 11.22 2.98 -19.24
C ASP A 166 12.73 3.18 -19.02
N ILE A 167 13.40 2.16 -18.48
CA ILE A 167 14.84 2.21 -18.22
C ILE A 167 15.67 2.41 -19.50
N THR A 168 15.13 2.05 -20.66
CA THR A 168 15.75 2.31 -21.97
C THR A 168 15.77 3.80 -22.30
N TRP A 169 14.76 4.57 -21.87
CA TRP A 169 14.76 6.03 -22.02
C TRP A 169 15.84 6.69 -21.17
N LEU A 170 16.07 6.20 -19.95
CA LEU A 170 17.15 6.70 -19.09
C LEU A 170 18.53 6.54 -19.73
N LYS A 171 18.72 5.53 -20.59
CA LYS A 171 19.97 5.29 -21.32
C LYS A 171 20.17 6.23 -22.52
N LEU A 172 19.15 6.95 -22.96
CA LEU A 172 19.22 7.91 -24.07
C LEU A 172 19.70 9.30 -23.61
N GLY A 173 20.23 9.44 -22.38
CA GLY A 173 20.80 10.69 -21.89
C GLY A 173 19.78 11.78 -21.58
N MET A 174 18.49 11.45 -21.49
CA MET A 174 17.38 12.38 -21.20
C MET A 174 17.29 13.58 -22.18
N THR A 175 17.91 13.50 -23.36
CA THR A 175 17.93 14.58 -24.35
C THR A 175 16.59 14.75 -25.08
N THR A 176 15.66 13.82 -24.87
CA THR A 176 14.30 13.86 -25.39
C THR A 176 13.33 13.70 -24.22
N SER A 177 12.20 14.42 -24.24
CA SER A 177 11.13 14.26 -23.24
C SER A 177 10.79 12.79 -23.00
N PRO A 178 10.49 12.38 -21.76
CA PRO A 178 10.07 11.01 -21.48
C PRO A 178 8.86 10.67 -22.37
N PRO A 179 8.79 9.43 -22.91
CA PRO A 179 7.61 9.00 -23.66
C PRO A 179 6.39 9.23 -22.78
N GLU A 180 5.37 9.91 -23.31
CA GLU A 180 4.13 10.19 -22.58
C GLU A 180 3.57 8.89 -22.04
N ILE A 181 3.54 8.74 -20.72
CA ILE A 181 2.86 7.64 -20.04
C ILE A 181 1.78 8.26 -19.17
N ALA A 182 0.56 7.75 -19.40
CA ALA A 182 -0.71 8.25 -18.92
C ALA A 182 -0.66 8.73 -17.47
N SER A 183 -0.64 10.05 -17.29
CA SER A 183 -1.25 10.62 -16.11
C SER A 183 -2.72 10.21 -16.14
N GLY A 184 -3.28 9.66 -15.05
CA GLY A 184 -4.71 9.38 -14.90
C GLY A 184 -5.64 10.60 -15.04
N ARG A 185 -5.14 11.76 -15.50
CA ARG A 185 -5.95 12.88 -15.96
C ARG A 185 -6.22 12.75 -17.45
N SER A 186 -7.33 12.08 -17.78
CA SER A 186 -8.03 12.37 -19.04
C SER A 186 -8.61 13.77 -18.95
N THR A 187 -7.84 14.79 -19.35
CA THR A 187 -8.43 16.06 -19.74
C THR A 187 -9.05 15.84 -21.13
N LYS A 188 -10.34 15.51 -21.17
CA LYS A 188 -11.15 15.73 -22.38
C LYS A 188 -11.13 17.23 -22.67
N SER A 189 -10.22 17.67 -23.52
CA SER A 189 -10.37 18.94 -24.21
C SER A 189 -11.61 18.83 -25.10
N LYS A 190 -12.67 19.54 -24.73
CA LYS A 190 -13.74 19.88 -25.65
C LYS A 190 -13.08 20.69 -26.78
N SER A 191 -12.97 20.10 -27.95
CA SER A 191 -12.79 20.87 -29.18
C SER A 191 -14.07 21.69 -29.37
N GLU A 192 -14.01 22.98 -29.03
CA GLU A 192 -14.92 23.97 -29.58
C GLU A 192 -14.76 23.94 -31.10
N LYS A 193 -15.79 23.48 -31.80
CA LYS A 193 -15.94 23.77 -33.23
C LYS A 193 -16.37 25.23 -33.34
N GLY A 194 -15.42 26.08 -33.64
CA GLY A 194 -15.64 27.42 -34.18
C GLY A 194 -15.33 27.42 -35.67
N SER A 195 -16.23 28.08 -36.41
CA SER A 195 -16.23 28.38 -37.85
C SER A 195 -16.80 27.31 -38.78
#